data_AF-A0AAN6IJX7-F1
#
_entry.id   AF-A0AAN6IJX7-F1
#
_cell.length_a   1.000
_cell.length_b   1.000
_cell.length_c   1.000
_cell.angle_alpha   90.00
_cell.angle_beta   90.00
_cell.angle_gamma   90.00
#
_symmetry.space_group_name_H-M   'P 1'
#
loop_
_entity.id
_entity.type
_entity.pdbx_description
1 polymer ?
#
loop_
_entity_poly.entity_id
_entity_poly.type
_entity_poly.pdbx_seq_one_letter_code
_entity_poly.pdbx_strand_id
1 'polypeptide(L)'
;MGSPDSYDIHALEVSPQLVLDTCKERVSCGFCGKSVKFFCYYCYKPVAGLEGRLPQIRLPFKLDVVKHPNELDGKSTAVHAKIVAPQDVDIITFTDTCLDGVDVQTTALLFPGP
;
A
#
# COMPACT_ATOMS: atom_id res chain seq x y z
N MET A 1 24.12 -11.07 -6.28
CA MET A 1 23.51 -11.18 -4.94
C MET A 1 23.90 -9.92 -4.19
N GLY A 2 22.97 -8.98 -4.02
CA GLY A 2 23.24 -7.76 -3.26
C GLY A 2 23.57 -8.12 -1.81
N SER A 3 24.55 -7.45 -1.23
CA SER A 3 24.85 -7.55 0.20
C SER A 3 23.59 -7.21 1.03
N PRO A 4 23.43 -7.76 2.24
CA PRO A 4 22.30 -7.47 3.13
C PRO A 4 22.37 -6.05 3.73
N ASP A 5 23.02 -5.11 3.04
CA ASP A 5 23.31 -3.77 3.52
C ASP A 5 22.02 -2.96 3.64
N SER A 6 21.56 -2.96 4.90
CA SER A 6 20.72 -1.99 5.59
C SER A 6 19.52 -1.46 4.79
N TYR A 7 18.42 -2.21 4.82
CA TYR A 7 17.11 -1.56 4.76
C TYR A 7 16.99 -0.67 6.00
N ASP A 8 17.36 0.60 5.86
CA ASP A 8 17.29 1.57 6.95
C ASP A 8 15.90 2.20 6.97
N ILE A 9 15.03 1.65 7.82
CA ILE A 9 13.69 2.19 8.04
C ILE A 9 13.73 3.62 8.58
N HIS A 10 14.82 4.04 9.23
CA HIS A 10 14.98 5.39 9.76
C HIS A 10 15.36 6.42 8.69
N ALA A 11 15.81 5.97 7.51
CA ALA A 11 16.02 6.84 6.36
C ALA A 11 14.70 7.31 5.71
N LEU A 12 13.55 6.74 6.13
CA LEU A 12 12.24 7.20 5.67
C LEU A 12 11.87 8.53 6.30
N GLU A 13 11.79 9.56 5.48
CA GLU A 13 11.29 10.89 5.88
C GLU A 13 9.78 10.82 6.15
N VAL A 14 9.42 10.47 7.38
CA VAL A 14 8.03 10.45 7.87
C VAL A 14 7.66 11.70 8.69
N SER A 15 8.64 12.58 8.94
CA SER A 15 8.50 13.79 9.75
C SER A 15 9.21 14.98 9.08
N PRO A 16 8.63 16.20 9.14
CA PRO A 16 7.36 16.52 9.77
C PRO A 16 6.17 16.25 8.84
N GLN A 17 5.09 15.70 9.39
CA GLN A 17 3.86 15.35 8.67
C GLN A 17 2.97 16.56 8.31
N LEU A 18 3.52 17.78 8.32
CA LEU A 18 2.81 19.06 8.09
C LEU A 18 2.05 19.09 6.77
N VAL A 19 2.50 18.31 5.79
CA VAL A 19 1.79 18.16 4.52
C VAL A 19 0.36 17.64 4.72
N LEU A 20 0.14 16.76 5.69
CA LEU A 20 -1.18 16.19 5.98
C LEU A 20 -2.12 17.21 6.62
N ASP A 21 -1.60 18.21 7.34
CA ASP A 21 -2.41 19.28 7.94
C ASP A 21 -3.05 20.19 6.88
N THR A 22 -2.51 20.18 5.65
CA THR A 22 -3.12 20.87 4.51
C THR A 22 -4.39 20.17 4.02
N CYS A 23 -4.55 18.87 4.29
CA CYS A 23 -5.72 18.07 3.91
C CYS A 23 -6.84 18.17 4.98
N LYS A 24 -7.49 19.33 5.07
CA LYS A 24 -8.54 19.59 6.07
C LYS A 24 -9.82 18.81 5.81
N GLU A 25 -10.27 18.82 4.57
CA GLU A 25 -11.56 18.27 4.16
C GLU A 25 -11.42 17.00 3.33
N ARG A 26 -12.54 16.27 3.20
CA ARG A 26 -12.62 15.20 2.21
C ARG A 26 -12.74 15.79 0.81
N VAL A 27 -12.03 15.19 -0.14
CA VAL A 27 -12.05 15.54 -1.56
C VAL A 27 -12.58 14.37 -2.39
N SER A 28 -12.99 14.64 -3.62
CA SER A 28 -13.34 13.60 -4.57
C SER A 28 -12.07 13.01 -5.20
N CYS A 29 -11.93 11.68 -5.20
CA CYS A 29 -10.82 11.02 -5.88
C CYS A 29 -10.86 11.33 -7.38
N GLY A 30 -9.77 11.83 -7.95
CA GLY A 30 -9.66 12.18 -9.37
C GLY A 30 -9.82 11.00 -10.35
N PHE A 31 -9.82 9.76 -9.85
CA PHE A 31 -9.93 8.54 -10.66
C PHE A 31 -11.32 7.89 -10.56
N CYS A 32 -11.85 7.71 -9.35
CA CYS A 32 -13.11 6.99 -9.13
C CYS A 32 -14.24 7.84 -8.56
N GLY A 33 -14.00 9.12 -8.29
CA GLY A 33 -15.01 10.06 -7.77
C GLY A 33 -15.44 9.84 -6.32
N LYS A 34 -14.90 8.83 -5.62
CA LYS A 34 -15.26 8.57 -4.22
C LYS A 34 -14.69 9.64 -3.29
N SER A 35 -15.47 10.05 -2.30
CA SER A 35 -15.04 10.99 -1.26
C SER A 35 -13.98 10.35 -0.35
N VAL A 36 -12.81 10.97 -0.24
CA VAL A 36 -11.61 10.47 0.45
C VAL A 36 -10.86 11.62 1.15
N LYS A 37 -10.04 11.36 2.18
CA LYS A 37 -9.29 12.43 2.88
C LYS A 37 -7.83 12.54 2.44
N PHE A 38 -7.03 11.49 2.66
CA PHE A 38 -5.59 11.51 2.36
C PHE A 38 -5.22 10.66 1.14
N PHE A 39 -5.96 9.58 0.90
CA PHE A 39 -5.74 8.69 -0.22
C PHE A 39 -7.01 7.92 -0.54
N CYS A 40 -7.08 7.40 -1.76
CA CYS A 40 -8.19 6.56 -2.20
C CYS A 40 -7.97 5.10 -1.84
N TYR A 41 -8.88 4.53 -1.06
CA TYR A 41 -8.87 3.12 -0.64
C TYR A 41 -9.11 2.12 -1.79
N TYR A 42 -9.54 2.60 -2.96
CA TYR A 42 -9.88 1.78 -4.13
C TYR A 42 -8.87 1.93 -5.26
N CYS A 43 -8.39 3.16 -5.47
CA CYS A 43 -7.40 3.45 -6.52
C CYS A 43 -5.96 3.36 -6.00
N TYR A 44 -5.78 3.23 -4.68
CA TYR A 44 -4.48 3.18 -3.99
C TYR A 44 -3.56 4.35 -4.35
N LYS A 45 -4.15 5.54 -4.45
CA LYS A 45 -3.47 6.78 -4.83
C LYS A 45 -3.66 7.85 -3.77
N PRO A 46 -2.63 8.66 -3.46
CA PRO A 46 -2.79 9.87 -2.66
C PRO A 46 -3.82 10.82 -3.27
N VAL A 47 -4.39 11.68 -2.45
CA VAL A 47 -5.21 12.80 -2.96
C VAL A 47 -4.33 13.86 -3.62
N ALA A 48 -4.95 14.64 -4.50
CA ALA A 48 -4.33 15.80 -5.13
C ALA A 48 -3.67 16.71 -4.09
N GLY A 49 -2.37 16.96 -4.24
CA GLY A 49 -1.53 17.76 -3.35
C GLY A 49 -0.60 16.94 -2.43
N LEU A 50 -0.80 15.62 -2.33
CA LEU A 50 0.10 14.71 -1.62
C LEU A 50 1.02 13.92 -2.58
N GLU A 51 0.79 13.98 -3.89
CA GLU A 51 1.64 13.28 -4.86
C GLU A 51 3.09 13.76 -4.77
N GLY A 52 4.03 12.81 -4.74
CA GLY A 52 5.46 13.10 -4.63
C GLY A 52 5.90 13.62 -3.25
N ARG A 53 4.99 13.79 -2.29
CA ARG A 53 5.30 14.23 -0.91
C ARG A 53 5.31 13.09 0.09
N LEU A 54 4.91 11.89 -0.33
CA LEU A 54 4.98 10.67 0.45
C LEU A 54 6.26 9.91 0.09
N PRO A 55 6.90 9.24 1.08
CA PRO A 55 8.07 8.41 0.80
C PRO A 55 7.73 7.33 -0.23
N GLN A 56 8.71 7.04 -1.09
CA GLN A 56 8.63 5.97 -2.06
C GLN A 56 9.78 5.01 -1.81
N ILE A 57 9.46 3.73 -1.68
CA ILE A 57 10.42 2.66 -1.36
C ILE A 57 10.34 1.53 -2.37
N ARG A 58 11.43 0.76 -2.45
CA ARG A 58 11.46 -0.54 -3.11
C ARG A 58 11.58 -1.62 -2.05
N LEU A 59 10.73 -2.64 -2.14
CA LEU A 59 10.81 -3.79 -1.26
C LEU A 59 11.82 -4.80 -1.81
N PRO A 60 12.54 -5.54 -0.96
CA PRO A 60 13.45 -6.60 -1.40
C PRO A 60 12.71 -7.85 -1.93
N PHE A 61 11.39 -7.87 -1.85
CA PHE A 61 10.51 -8.94 -2.33
C PHE A 61 9.19 -8.34 -2.85
N LYS A 62 8.42 -9.14 -3.61
CA LYS A 62 7.03 -8.82 -3.96
C LYS A 62 6.10 -9.17 -2.81
N LEU A 63 5.15 -8.28 -2.51
CA LEU A 63 4.16 -8.46 -1.46
C LEU A 63 2.75 -8.41 -2.06
N ASP A 64 2.11 -9.56 -2.13
CA ASP A 64 0.71 -9.65 -2.50
C ASP A 64 -0.15 -9.75 -1.24
N VAL A 65 -0.98 -8.74 -0.99
CA VAL A 65 -1.96 -8.76 0.09
C VAL A 65 -3.28 -9.28 -0.44
N VAL A 66 -3.60 -10.51 -0.09
CA VAL A 66 -4.87 -11.15 -0.44
C VAL A 66 -5.91 -10.80 0.62
N LYS A 67 -6.92 -10.02 0.22
CA LYS A 67 -8.01 -9.56 1.10
C LYS A 67 -9.30 -10.33 0.86
N HIS A 68 -10.10 -10.51 1.90
CA HIS A 68 -11.42 -11.11 1.76
C HIS A 68 -12.39 -10.15 1.03
N PRO A 69 -13.32 -10.62 0.17
CA PRO A 69 -14.27 -9.74 -0.53
C PRO A 69 -15.14 -8.87 0.39
N ASN A 70 -15.43 -9.37 1.60
CA ASN A 70 -16.21 -8.65 2.62
C ASN A 70 -15.37 -7.76 3.55
N GLU A 71 -14.05 -7.67 3.35
CA GLU A 71 -13.19 -6.79 4.14
C GLU A 71 -13.40 -5.32 3.72
N LEU A 72 -13.54 -4.42 4.70
CA LEU A 72 -13.73 -3.00 4.45
C LEU A 72 -12.39 -2.30 4.17
N ASP A 73 -12.27 -1.67 3.00
CA ASP A 73 -11.02 -1.05 2.54
C ASP A 73 -10.53 0.12 3.44
N GLY A 74 -11.44 0.74 4.21
CA GLY A 74 -11.15 1.96 4.98
C GLY A 74 -10.26 1.78 6.21
N LYS A 75 -9.94 0.54 6.62
CA LYS A 75 -9.12 0.24 7.81
C LYS A 75 -7.87 -0.59 7.52
N SER A 76 -7.68 -1.04 6.28
CA SER A 76 -6.58 -1.93 5.93
C SER A 76 -5.26 -1.17 5.79
N THR A 77 -4.22 -1.63 6.49
CA THR A 77 -2.86 -1.08 6.36
C THR A 77 -2.20 -1.45 5.03
N ALA A 78 -2.74 -2.43 4.32
CA ALA A 78 -2.29 -2.83 2.98
C ALA A 78 -2.27 -1.65 1.99
N VAL A 79 -3.25 -0.75 2.11
CA VAL A 79 -3.34 0.44 1.24
C VAL A 79 -2.13 1.35 1.42
N HIS A 80 -1.63 1.51 2.65
CA HIS A 80 -0.42 2.31 2.89
C HIS A 80 0.80 1.67 2.22
N ALA A 81 0.94 0.34 2.33
CA ALA A 81 2.02 -0.39 1.67
C ALA A 81 1.97 -0.20 0.14
N LYS A 82 0.78 -0.30 -0.47
CA LYS A 82 0.59 -0.04 -1.92
C LYS A 82 0.94 1.39 -2.32
N ILE A 83 0.67 2.38 -1.46
CA ILE A 83 0.97 3.79 -1.76
C ILE A 83 2.48 4.08 -1.70
N VAL A 84 3.21 3.52 -0.71
CA VAL A 84 4.65 3.78 -0.54
C VAL A 84 5.53 2.90 -1.42
N ALA A 85 5.05 1.71 -1.82
CA ALA A 85 5.78 0.75 -2.64
C ALA A 85 4.94 0.27 -3.84
N PRO A 86 4.43 1.16 -4.71
CA PRO A 86 3.42 0.82 -5.71
C PRO A 86 3.88 -0.20 -6.75
N GLN A 87 5.19 -0.37 -6.93
CA GLN A 87 5.78 -1.33 -7.86
C GLN A 87 5.96 -2.73 -7.26
N ASP A 88 5.98 -2.86 -5.94
CA ASP A 88 6.34 -4.11 -5.25
C ASP A 88 5.20 -4.69 -4.40
N VAL A 89 4.17 -3.91 -4.12
CA VAL A 89 2.99 -4.36 -3.37
C VAL A 89 1.80 -4.44 -4.31
N ASP A 90 1.01 -5.50 -4.26
CA ASP A 90 -0.31 -5.57 -4.89
C ASP A 90 -1.37 -5.98 -3.87
N ILE A 91 -2.61 -5.51 -4.08
CA ILE A 91 -3.76 -5.85 -3.24
C ILE A 91 -4.73 -6.62 -4.11
N ILE A 92 -4.94 -7.88 -3.76
CA ILE A 92 -5.70 -8.84 -4.57
C ILE A 92 -6.95 -9.21 -3.77
N THR A 93 -8.12 -9.18 -4.40
CA THR A 93 -9.33 -9.72 -3.77
C THR A 93 -9.29 -11.23 -3.90
N PHE A 94 -9.49 -11.94 -2.78
CA PHE A 94 -9.49 -13.40 -2.74
C PHE A 94 -10.53 -13.98 -3.70
N THR A 95 -10.08 -14.91 -4.54
CA THR A 95 -10.89 -15.77 -5.41
C THR A 95 -10.32 -17.18 -5.35
N ASP A 96 -11.07 -18.20 -5.81
CA ASP A 96 -10.60 -19.59 -5.81
C ASP A 96 -9.33 -19.81 -6.66
N THR A 97 -9.00 -18.86 -7.54
CA THR A 97 -7.90 -18.92 -8.50
C THR A 97 -6.84 -17.84 -8.27
N CYS A 98 -6.96 -16.99 -7.25
CA CYS A 98 -6.06 -15.83 -7.10
C CYS A 98 -4.62 -16.20 -6.76
N LEU A 99 -4.36 -17.46 -6.38
CA LEU A 99 -3.04 -18.00 -6.09
C LEU A 99 -2.54 -18.95 -7.20
N ASP A 100 -3.27 -19.07 -8.32
CA ASP A 100 -2.85 -19.90 -9.44
C ASP A 100 -1.54 -19.36 -10.02
N GLY A 101 -0.55 -20.25 -10.17
CA GLY A 101 0.77 -19.89 -10.71
C GLY A 101 1.75 -19.32 -9.69
N VAL A 102 1.37 -19.21 -8.41
CA VAL A 102 2.32 -18.90 -7.34
C VAL A 102 3.30 -20.06 -7.17
N ASP A 103 4.60 -19.75 -7.22
CA ASP A 103 5.65 -20.73 -6.98
C ASP A 103 5.82 -20.98 -5.47
N VAL A 104 5.41 -22.16 -5.03
CA VAL A 104 5.47 -22.60 -3.63
C VAL A 104 6.89 -22.75 -3.09
N GLN A 105 7.91 -22.85 -3.94
CA GLN A 105 9.31 -22.97 -3.50
C GLN A 105 9.94 -21.62 -3.18
N THR A 106 9.39 -20.53 -3.72
CA THR A 106 9.94 -19.18 -3.60
C THR A 106 9.01 -18.21 -2.87
N THR A 107 7.81 -18.67 -2.48
CA THR A 107 6.77 -17.85 -1.86
C THR A 107 6.48 -18.28 -0.42
N ALA A 108 6.47 -17.32 0.50
CA ALA A 108 6.00 -17.51 1.86
C ALA A 108 4.54 -17.03 1.99
N LEU A 109 3.65 -17.92 2.42
CA LEU A 109 2.26 -17.56 2.75
C LEU A 109 2.17 -17.23 4.24
N LEU A 110 1.74 -16.01 4.54
CA LEU A 110 1.58 -15.51 5.91
C LEU A 110 0.11 -15.27 6.21
N PHE A 111 -0.35 -15.79 7.34
CA PHE A 111 -1.66 -15.48 7.90
C PHE A 111 -1.52 -14.40 8.97
N PRO A 112 -2.53 -13.52 9.15
CA PRO A 112 -2.57 -12.61 10.28
C PRO A 112 -2.38 -13.38 11.59
N GLY A 113 -1.66 -12.78 12.54
CA GLY A 113 -1.57 -13.32 13.89
C GLY A 113 -2.94 -13.34 14.59
N PRO A 114 -3.10 -14.17 15.64
CA PRO A 114 -4.30 -14.21 16.47
C PRO A 114 -4.59 -12.88 17.17
#